data_AF-A0A2J8TKF4-F1
#
_entry.id   AF-A0A2J8TKF4-F1
#
_cell.length_a   1.000
_cell.length_b   1.000
_cell.length_c   1.000
_cell.angle_alpha   90.00
_cell.angle_beta   90.00
_cell.angle_gamma   90.00
#
_symmetry.space_group_name_H-M   'P 1'
#
loop_
_entity.id
_entity.type
_entity.pdbx_description
1 polymer ?
#
loop_
_entity_poly.entity_id
_entity_poly.type
_entity_poly.pdbx_seq_one_letter_code
_entity_poly.pdbx_strand_id
1 'polypeptide(L)'
;MATEEFIIRIPPYHYIHVLDQNSNVSHVEVGPKTYIRQDNERVLFAPMRMVTVPPRHYCTVANPVSRDAQGLVLFDVTGQVRLRHADLEIRLAQ
;
A
#
# COMPACT_ATOMS: atom_id res chain seq x y z
N MET A 1 7.40 15.72 7.96
CA MET A 1 6.44 16.22 6.96
C MET A 1 5.05 16.01 7.53
N ALA A 2 4.18 17.01 7.44
CA ALA A 2 2.90 17.01 8.16
C ALA A 2 1.98 15.88 7.67
N THR A 3 1.61 14.96 8.57
CA THR A 3 0.72 13.82 8.28
C THR A 3 -0.75 14.15 8.58
N GLU A 4 -1.05 15.37 9.02
CA GLU A 4 -2.39 15.81 9.45
C GLU A 4 -3.09 16.71 8.41
N GLU A 5 -2.76 16.57 7.12
CA GLU A 5 -3.49 17.25 6.06
C GLU A 5 -4.82 16.55 5.77
N PHE A 6 -5.90 17.32 5.65
CA PHE A 6 -7.23 16.80 5.27
C PHE A 6 -7.32 16.42 3.79
N ILE A 7 -6.51 17.07 2.95
CA ILE A 7 -6.49 16.89 1.50
C ILE A 7 -5.07 16.52 1.10
N ILE A 8 -4.89 15.33 0.56
CA ILE A 8 -3.58 14.78 0.21
C ILE A 8 -3.57 14.50 -1.28
N ARG A 9 -2.73 15.23 -2.02
CA ARG A 9 -2.54 14.99 -3.44
C ARG A 9 -1.52 13.88 -3.63
N ILE A 10 -1.97 12.71 -4.09
CA ILE A 10 -1.12 11.57 -4.39
C ILE A 10 -0.73 11.63 -5.88
N PRO A 11 0.55 11.88 -6.23
CA PRO A 11 0.99 11.94 -7.61
C PRO A 11 0.94 10.58 -8.32
N PRO A 12 1.10 10.53 -9.65
CA PRO A 12 1.30 9.28 -10.38
C PRO A 12 2.47 8.46 -9.79
N TYR A 13 2.33 7.13 -9.76
CA TYR A 13 3.32 6.19 -9.20
C TYR A 13 3.72 6.48 -7.75
N HIS A 14 2.82 7.10 -6.98
CA HIS A 14 2.96 7.26 -5.54
C HIS A 14 1.81 6.59 -4.81
N TYR A 15 2.02 6.28 -3.54
CA TYR A 15 1.03 5.68 -2.67
C TYR A 15 1.14 6.22 -1.23
N ILE A 16 0.04 6.09 -0.49
CA ILE A 16 -0.03 6.31 0.96
C ILE A 16 -0.63 5.07 1.62
N HIS A 17 -0.38 4.90 2.93
CA HIS A 17 -1.19 3.99 3.74
C HIS A 17 -2.12 4.80 4.63
N VAL A 18 -3.38 4.39 4.65
CA VAL A 18 -4.43 4.96 5.50
C VAL A 18 -4.86 3.89 6.49
N LEU A 19 -4.90 4.27 7.77
CA LEU A 19 -5.42 3.48 8.86
C LEU A 19 -6.82 3.98 9.21
N ASP A 20 -7.83 3.13 9.07
CA ASP A 20 -9.15 3.39 9.65
C ASP A 20 -9.11 3.04 11.15
N GLN A 21 -9.40 4.02 11.99
CA GLN A 21 -9.35 3.91 13.45
C GLN A 21 -10.55 3.15 14.03
N ASN A 22 -11.66 3.03 13.29
CA ASN A 22 -12.83 2.29 13.75
C ASN A 22 -12.59 0.78 13.64
N SER A 23 -12.06 0.34 12.50
CA SER A 23 -11.79 -1.07 12.20
C SER A 23 -10.36 -1.50 12.54
N ASN A 24 -9.45 -0.56 12.78
CA ASN A 24 -8.00 -0.77 12.84
C ASN A 24 -7.40 -1.41 11.58
N VAL A 25 -8.09 -1.28 10.43
CA VAL A 25 -7.62 -1.82 9.16
C VAL A 25 -6.78 -0.78 8.43
N SER A 26 -5.59 -1.21 8.00
CA SER A 26 -4.74 -0.41 7.12
C SER A 26 -4.90 -0.84 5.67
N HIS A 27 -5.06 0.14 4.79
CA HIS A 27 -5.17 -0.08 3.35
C HIS A 27 -4.27 0.90 2.58
N VAL A 28 -3.97 0.53 1.34
CA VAL A 28 -3.11 1.33 0.45
C VAL A 28 -3.98 2.18 -0.47
N GLU A 29 -3.56 3.43 -0.64
CA GLU A 29 -4.20 4.36 -1.56
C GLU A 29 -3.21 4.84 -2.60
N VAL A 30 -3.57 4.62 -3.87
CA VAL A 30 -2.68 4.79 -5.03
C VAL A 30 -3.07 6.02 -5.83
N GLY A 31 -2.07 6.78 -6.32
CA GLY A 31 -2.28 7.91 -7.23
C GLY A 31 -2.36 7.52 -8.72
N PRO A 32 -2.75 8.44 -9.62
CA PRO A 32 -3.00 9.86 -9.37
C PRO A 32 -4.39 10.12 -8.81
N LYS A 33 -4.46 10.67 -7.59
CA LYS A 33 -5.73 11.08 -6.98
C LYS A 33 -5.55 12.14 -5.91
N THR A 34 -6.58 12.94 -5.72
CA THR A 34 -6.69 13.82 -4.55
C THR A 34 -7.48 13.06 -3.49
N TYR A 35 -6.78 12.57 -2.48
CA TYR A 35 -7.37 11.85 -1.37
C TYR A 35 -7.90 12.82 -0.32
N ILE A 36 -9.14 12.65 0.10
CA ILE A 36 -9.76 13.45 1.16
C ILE A 36 -9.91 12.54 2.38
N ARG A 37 -9.12 12.82 3.42
CA ARG A 37 -9.08 12.02 4.64
C ARG A 37 -10.39 12.20 5.42
N GLN A 38 -11.00 11.10 5.83
CA GLN A 38 -12.15 11.13 6.74
C GLN A 38 -11.72 11.35 8.20
N ASP A 39 -12.68 11.60 9.08
CA ASP A 39 -12.41 11.88 10.50
C ASP A 39 -11.86 10.66 11.24
N ASN A 40 -12.35 9.47 10.91
CA ASN A 40 -11.90 8.20 11.48
C ASN A 40 -10.62 7.66 10.83
N GLU A 41 -9.99 8.40 9.92
CA GLU A 41 -8.85 7.94 9.16
C GLU A 41 -7.57 8.67 9.57
N ARG A 42 -6.47 7.91 9.61
CA ARG A 42 -5.14 8.45 9.84
C ARG A 42 -4.20 8.05 8.71
N VAL A 43 -3.62 9.04 8.06
CA VAL A 43 -2.57 8.79 7.06
C VAL A 43 -1.25 8.53 7.77
N LEU A 44 -0.63 7.38 7.46
CA LEU A 44 0.59 6.93 8.15
C LEU A 44 1.85 7.64 7.66
N PHE A 45 1.89 8.05 6.39
CA PHE A 45 3.02 8.77 5.79
C PHE A 45 2.58 9.58 4.56
N ALA A 46 3.34 10.63 4.24
CA ALA A 46 3.16 11.42 3.02
C ALA A 46 3.44 10.57 1.76
N PRO A 47 2.86 10.90 0.58
CA PRO A 47 2.97 10.10 -0.64
C PRO A 47 4.40 9.64 -0.94
N MET A 48 4.61 8.32 -0.94
CA MET A 48 5.89 7.68 -1.25
C MET A 48 5.90 7.12 -2.67
N ARG A 49 7.07 7.12 -3.31
CA ARG A 49 7.25 6.54 -4.65
C ARG A 49 7.07 5.03 -4.61
N MET A 50 6.39 4.49 -5.62
CA MET A 50 6.32 3.06 -5.85
C MET A 50 7.70 2.49 -6.20
N VAL A 51 7.89 1.21 -5.89
CA VAL A 51 9.10 0.48 -6.26
C VAL A 51 9.03 0.13 -7.75
N THR A 52 9.86 0.80 -8.56
CA THR A 52 10.07 0.45 -9.97
C THR A 52 11.30 -0.44 -10.08
N VAL A 53 11.12 -1.67 -10.59
CA VAL A 53 12.23 -2.60 -10.83
C VAL A 53 12.64 -2.48 -12.30
N PRO A 54 13.82 -1.94 -12.62
CA PRO A 54 14.25 -1.79 -14.01
C PRO A 54 14.60 -3.14 -14.65
N PRO A 55 14.69 -3.20 -15.99
CA PRO A 55 15.12 -4.41 -16.69
C PRO A 55 16.45 -4.95 -16.16
N ARG A 56 16.58 -6.28 -16.09
CA ARG A 56 17.77 -6.99 -15.58
C ARG A 56 18.10 -6.71 -14.10
N HIS A 57 17.17 -6.16 -13.34
CA HIS A 57 17.29 -6.00 -11.90
C HIS A 57 16.20 -6.79 -11.17
N TYR A 58 16.40 -7.01 -9.87
CA TYR A 58 15.40 -7.59 -8.99
C TYR A 58 15.41 -6.87 -7.63
N CYS A 59 14.28 -6.95 -6.92
CA CYS A 59 14.22 -6.60 -5.50
C CYS A 59 13.61 -7.74 -4.70
N THR A 60 13.90 -7.75 -3.39
CA THR A 60 13.32 -8.72 -2.46
C THR A 60 12.31 -8.00 -1.58
N VAL A 61 11.09 -8.52 -1.55
CA VAL A 61 10.01 -8.02 -0.69
C VAL A 61 9.85 -9.00 0.47
N ALA A 62 10.07 -8.51 1.70
CA ALA A 62 9.77 -9.28 2.89
C ALA A 62 8.29 -9.19 3.24
N ASN A 63 7.72 -10.28 3.75
CA ASN A 63 6.28 -10.44 4.03
C ASN A 63 5.41 -10.09 2.81
N PRO A 64 5.58 -10.80 1.68
CA PRO A 64 4.86 -10.50 0.46
C PRO A 64 3.35 -10.73 0.60
N VAL A 65 2.57 -10.00 -0.19
CA VAL A 65 1.11 -10.15 -0.23
C VAL A 65 0.71 -11.53 -0.74
N SER A 66 -0.29 -12.13 -0.10
CA SER A 66 -0.91 -13.36 -0.56
C SER A 66 -1.80 -13.05 -1.76
N ARG A 67 -1.68 -13.86 -2.82
CA ARG A 67 -2.45 -13.71 -4.06
C ARG A 67 -3.23 -14.99 -4.35
N ASP A 68 -4.37 -14.85 -5.01
CA ASP A 68 -5.14 -15.99 -5.53
C ASP A 68 -4.53 -16.57 -6.81
N ALA A 69 -5.19 -17.58 -7.38
CA ALA A 69 -4.77 -18.22 -8.63
C ALA A 69 -4.80 -17.27 -9.85
N GLN A 70 -5.53 -16.17 -9.75
CA GLN A 70 -5.66 -15.13 -10.78
C GLN A 70 -4.68 -13.96 -10.56
N GLY A 71 -3.90 -14.00 -9.47
CA GLY A 71 -2.91 -12.98 -9.12
C GLY A 71 -3.47 -11.77 -8.37
N LEU A 72 -4.74 -11.79 -7.96
CA LEU A 72 -5.39 -10.74 -7.17
C LEU A 72 -5.00 -10.85 -5.69
N VAL A 73 -4.92 -9.70 -5.02
CA VAL A 73 -4.54 -9.62 -3.60
C VAL A 73 -5.66 -10.18 -2.73
N LEU A 74 -5.28 -11.06 -1.79
CA LEU A 74 -6.19 -11.63 -0.81
C LEU A 74 -6.32 -10.74 0.42
N PHE A 75 -7.54 -10.61 0.91
CA PHE A 75 -7.88 -9.90 2.14
C PHE A 75 -8.37 -10.89 3.21
N ASP A 76 -8.28 -10.49 4.48
CA ASP A 76 -8.85 -11.25 5.59
C ASP A 76 -10.32 -10.90 5.84
N VAL A 77 -10.88 -11.43 6.92
CA VAL A 77 -12.29 -11.20 7.30
C VAL A 77 -12.57 -9.76 7.72
N THR A 78 -11.54 -9.01 8.09
CA THR A 78 -11.62 -7.60 8.49
C THR A 78 -11.43 -6.65 7.31
N GLY A 79 -10.95 -7.16 6.17
CA GLY A 79 -10.57 -6.37 5.01
C GLY A 79 -9.10 -5.95 4.98
N GLN A 80 -8.27 -6.46 5.90
CA GLN A 80 -6.83 -6.24 5.89
C GLN A 80 -6.15 -7.15 4.86
N VAL A 81 -5.13 -6.64 4.18
CA VAL A 81 -4.34 -7.42 3.22
C VAL A 81 -3.63 -8.57 3.93
N ARG A 82 -3.81 -9.80 3.42
CA ARG A 82 -3.09 -10.97 3.93
C ARG A 82 -1.67 -11.01 3.41
N LEU A 83 -0.72 -11.24 4.32
CA LEU A 83 0.70 -11.38 4.01
C LEU A 83 1.17 -12.81 4.27
N ARG A 84 2.18 -13.25 3.53
CA ARG A 84 2.97 -14.45 3.87
C ARG A 84 4.04 -14.04 4.88
N HIS A 85 3.71 -14.13 6.17
CA HIS A 85 4.63 -13.72 7.23
C HIS A 85 5.90 -14.57 7.26
N ALA A 86 7.03 -13.93 7.52
CA ALA A 86 8.38 -14.52 7.54
C ALA A 86 8.85 -15.13 6.19
N ASP A 87 8.18 -14.77 5.09
CA ASP A 87 8.53 -15.20 3.73
C ASP A 87 9.18 -14.05 2.94
N LEU A 88 9.86 -14.39 1.84
CA LEU A 88 10.53 -13.47 0.92
C LEU A 88 10.06 -13.70 -0.52
N GLU A 89 9.77 -12.63 -1.25
CA GLU A 89 9.40 -12.69 -2.67
C GLU A 89 10.41 -11.91 -3.52
N ILE A 90 10.94 -12.55 -4.55
CA ILE A 90 11.78 -11.89 -5.55
C ILE A 90 10.87 -11.29 -6.62
N ARG A 91 11.00 -9.98 -6.87
CA ARG A 91 10.30 -9.28 -7.94
C ARG A 91 11.29 -8.83 -9.01
N LEU A 92 11.02 -9.23 -10.24
CA LEU A 92 11.75 -8.81 -11.44
C LEU A 92 11.10 -7.55 -12.03
N ALA A 93 11.58 -7.13 -13.20
CA ALA A 93 11.02 -6.00 -13.93
C ALA A 93 9.54 -6.18 -14.26
N GLN A 94 8.73 -5.18 -13.94
CA GLN A 94 7.28 -5.12 -14.09
C GLN A 94 6.83 -3.68 -14.36
#